data_AF-A0A640VS97-F1
#
_entry.id   AF-A0A640VS97-F1
#
_cell.length_a   1.000
_cell.length_b   1.000
_cell.length_c   1.000
_cell.angle_alpha   90.00
_cell.angle_beta   90.00
_cell.angle_gamma   90.00
#
_symmetry.space_group_name_H-M   'P 1'
#
loop_
_entity.id
_entity.type
_entity.pdbx_description
1 polymer ?
#
loop_
_entity_poly.entity_id
_entity_poly.type
_entity_poly.pdbx_seq_one_letter_code
_entity_poly.pdbx_strand_id
1 'polypeptide(L)' 'MSDLTKDSQAFAAEILEQAGVSVTPGLDFDQSRGRQTLRFSYARSTKDIEEGLARLKDFMARR' A
#
# COMPACT_ATOMS: atom_id res chain seq x y z
N MET A 1 12.32 -9.50 -7.08
CA MET A 1 11.29 -8.56 -7.54
C MET A 1 10.00 -8.87 -6.80
N SER A 2 9.17 -7.88 -6.52
CA SER A 2 7.92 -8.09 -5.76
C SER A 2 6.84 -8.59 -6.71
N ASP A 3 6.17 -9.69 -6.38
CA ASP A 3 5.09 -10.28 -7.18
C ASP A 3 3.72 -9.61 -6.92
N LEU A 4 3.67 -8.57 -6.07
CA LEU A 4 2.42 -7.95 -5.64
C LEU A 4 1.82 -6.98 -6.66
N THR A 5 2.66 -6.28 -7.42
CA THR A 5 2.23 -5.34 -8.46
C THR A 5 3.37 -5.00 -9.44
N LYS A 6 3.00 -4.61 -10.67
CA LYS A 6 3.88 -3.95 -11.67
C LYS A 6 3.52 -2.47 -11.89
N ASP A 7 2.53 -1.99 -11.13
CA ASP A 7 2.05 -0.61 -11.12
C ASP A 7 1.68 -0.19 -9.69
N SER A 8 2.60 0.49 -9.02
CA SER A 8 2.42 0.92 -7.63
C SER A 8 1.36 2.02 -7.48
N GLN A 9 1.13 2.83 -8.51
CA GLN A 9 0.11 3.88 -8.48
C GLN A 9 -1.29 3.28 -8.53
N ALA A 10 -1.54 2.36 -9.48
CA ALA A 10 -2.82 1.65 -9.56
C ALA A 10 -3.06 0.83 -8.28
N PHE A 11 -2.03 0.16 -7.77
CA PHE A 11 -2.17 -0.63 -6.56
C PHE A 11 -2.44 0.22 -5.30
N ALA A 12 -1.82 1.38 -5.16
CA ALA A 12 -2.11 2.30 -4.06
C ALA A 12 -3.55 2.82 -4.11
N ALA A 13 -4.07 3.11 -5.30
CA ALA A 13 -5.47 3.50 -5.49
C ALA A 13 -6.44 2.36 -5.13
N GLU A 14 -6.15 1.13 -5.56
CA GLU A 14 -6.94 -0.07 -5.23
C GLU A 14 -7.02 -0.31 -3.71
N ILE A 15 -5.89 -0.21 -3.01
CA ILE A 15 -5.83 -0.35 -1.54
C ILE A 15 -6.70 0.73 -0.87
N LEU A 16 -6.63 1.98 -1.34
CA LEU A 16 -7.42 3.06 -0.77
C LEU A 16 -8.93 2.81 -0.98
N GLU A 17 -9.33 2.41 -2.18
CA GLU A 17 -10.74 2.18 -2.53
C GLU A 17 -11.33 0.99 -1.77
N GLN A 18 -10.63 -0.15 -1.74
CA GLN A 18 -11.19 -1.39 -1.20
C GLN A 18 -10.89 -1.61 0.28
N ALA A 19 -9.72 -1.20 0.75
CA ALA A 19 -9.30 -1.39 2.14
C ALA A 19 -9.48 -0.12 2.99
N GLY A 20 -9.66 1.05 2.37
CA GLY A 20 -9.72 2.32 3.10
C GLY A 20 -8.39 2.69 3.78
N VAL A 21 -7.26 2.21 3.24
CA VAL A 21 -5.92 2.48 3.77
C VAL A 21 -5.13 3.29 2.75
N SER A 22 -4.60 4.45 3.17
CA SER A 22 -3.75 5.28 2.31
C SER A 22 -2.29 4.81 2.38
N VAL A 23 -1.69 4.56 1.21
CA VAL A 23 -0.28 4.22 1.04
C VAL A 23 0.31 5.06 -0.09
N THR A 24 1.62 5.35 -0.05
CA THR A 24 2.27 6.16 -1.10
C THR A 24 2.91 5.24 -2.15
N PRO A 25 2.69 5.45 -3.46
CA PRO A 25 3.36 4.69 -4.49
C PRO A 25 4.86 4.96 -4.50
N GLY A 26 5.67 3.94 -4.78
CA GLY A 26 7.12 4.08 -4.88
C GLY A 26 7.58 5.00 -6.00
N LEU A 27 6.75 5.20 -7.03
CA LEU A 27 7.02 6.08 -8.18
C LEU A 27 7.28 7.54 -7.76
N ASP A 28 6.71 7.98 -6.63
CA ASP A 28 6.95 9.32 -6.09
C ASP A 28 8.40 9.52 -5.61
N PHE A 29 9.15 8.42 -5.41
CA PHE A 29 10.52 8.43 -4.89
C PHE A 29 11.56 7.94 -5.90
N ASP A 30 11.17 6.99 -6.77
CA ASP A 30 12.06 6.41 -7.78
C ASP A 30 11.26 6.06 -9.04
N GLN A 31 11.43 6.83 -10.11
CA GLN A 31 10.73 6.59 -11.38
C GLN A 31 11.17 5.29 -12.07
N SER A 32 12.38 4.79 -11.77
CA SER A 32 12.94 3.60 -12.41
C SER A 32 12.53 2.30 -11.72
N ARG A 33 12.53 2.28 -10.38
CA ARG A 33 12.28 1.07 -9.57
C ARG A 33 11.00 1.13 -8.75
N GLY A 34 10.41 2.31 -8.60
CA GLY A 34 9.25 2.57 -7.74
C GLY A 34 7.94 1.94 -8.20
N ARG A 35 7.89 1.39 -9.43
CA ARG A 35 6.70 0.70 -9.96
C ARG A 35 6.29 -0.53 -9.16
N GLN A 36 7.18 -1.11 -8.35
CA GLN A 36 6.94 -2.33 -7.58
C GLN A 36 7.04 -2.14 -6.07
N THR A 37 7.14 -0.90 -5.60
CA THR A 37 7.27 -0.59 -4.17
C THR A 37 6.18 0.35 -3.70
N LEU A 38 5.86 0.27 -2.41
CA LEU A 38 4.98 1.18 -1.69
C LEU A 38 5.73 1.69 -0.46
N ARG A 39 5.37 2.88 0.01
CA ARG A 39 5.88 3.45 1.25
C ARG A 39 4.76 3.55 2.28
N PHE A 40 5.03 3.02 3.46
CA PHE A 40 4.15 3.13 4.63
C PHE A 40 4.67 4.20 5.58
N SER A 41 3.74 4.96 6.17
CA SER A 41 4.04 5.88 7.28
C SER A 41 3.59 5.25 8.59
N TYR A 42 4.45 5.31 9.60
CA TYR A 42 4.19 4.83 10.96
C TYR A 42 4.11 5.98 11.97
N ALA A 43 3.79 7.19 11.51
CA ALA A 43 3.66 8.38 12.35
C ALA A 43 2.26 8.57 12.97
N ARG A 44 1.39 7.56 12.89
CA ARG A 44 0.04 7.55 13.48
C ARG A 44 0.03 6.82 14.82
N SER A 45 -1.11 6.83 15.50
CA SER A 45 -1.27 6.04 16.73
C SER A 45 -1.08 4.55 16.44
N THR A 46 -0.62 3.79 17.43
CA THR A 46 -0.51 2.32 17.31
C THR A 46 -1.84 1.69 16.92
N LYS A 47 -2.94 2.18 17.49
CA LYS A 47 -4.30 1.70 17.17
C LYS A 47 -4.65 1.87 15.70
N ASP A 48 -4.35 3.04 15.12
CA ASP A 48 -4.61 3.30 13.68
C ASP A 48 -3.76 2.38 12.80
N ILE A 49 -2.51 2.12 13.21
CA ILE A 49 -1.60 1.22 12.48
C ILE A 49 -2.12 -0.22 12.54
N GLU A 50 -2.52 -0.71 13.71
CA GLU A 50 -3.10 -2.05 13.88
C GLU A 50 -4.35 -2.24 13.03
N GLU A 51 -5.26 -1.27 13.03
CA GLU A 51 -6.46 -1.28 12.20
C GLU A 51 -6.14 -1.27 10.71
N GLY A 52 -5.19 -0.43 10.28
CA GLY A 52 -4.72 -0.37 8.90
C GLY A 52 -4.11 -1.71 8.44
N LEU A 53 -3.30 -2.34 9.27
CA LEU A 53 -2.70 -3.65 8.97
C LEU A 53 -3.76 -4.76 8.89
N ALA A 54 -4.77 -4.75 9.75
CA ALA A 54 -5.88 -5.70 9.68
C ALA A 54 -6.65 -5.58 8.36
N ARG A 55 -7.00 -4.34 7.96
CA ARG A 55 -7.67 -4.06 6.69
C ARG A 55 -6.84 -4.48 5.48
N LEU A 56 -5.53 -4.22 5.50
CA LEU A 56 -4.61 -4.65 4.45
C LEU A 56 -4.54 -6.16 4.35
N LYS A 57 -4.48 -6.88 5.47
CA LYS A 57 -4.47 -8.34 5.49
C LYS A 57 -5.75 -8.91 4.84
N ASP A 58 -6.90 -8.38 5.22
CA ASP A 58 -8.20 -8.82 4.68
C ASP A 58 -8.37 -8.47 3.20
N PHE A 59 -7.86 -7.32 2.76
CA PHE A 59 -7.80 -6.96 1.34
C PHE A 59 -6.92 -7.94 0.55
N MET A 60 -5.68 -8.19 1.02
CA MET A 60 -4.74 -9.08 0.34
C MET A 60 -5.22 -10.54 0.29
N ALA A 61 -6.03 -10.98 1.26
CA ALA A 61 -6.62 -12.32 1.26
C ALA A 61 -7.78 -12.49 0.25
N ARG A 62 -8.38 -11.38 -0.20
CA ARG A 62 -9.53 -11.37 -1.12
C ARG A 62 -9.14 -11.09 -2.58
N ARG A 63 -7.90 -10.68 -2.83
CA ARG A 63 -7.33 -10.29 -4.12
C ARG A 63 -6.55 -11.43 -4.75
#